data_AF-B3PWF4-F1
#
_entry.id   AF-B3PWF4-F1
#
_cell.length_a   1.000
_cell.length_b   1.000
_cell.length_c   1.000
_cell.angle_alpha   90.00
_cell.angle_beta   90.00
_cell.angle_gamma   90.00
#
_symmetry.space_group_name_H-M   'P 1'
#
loop_
_entity.id
_entity.type
_entity.pdbx_description
1 polymer ?
#
loop_
_entity_poly.entity_id
_entity_poly.type
_entity_poly.pdbx_seq_one_letter_code
_entity_poly.pdbx_strand_id
1 'polypeptide(L)'
;MEVSGTALTGMAGGPAYSAAELKCGTKLLLVLQRQTGRNGNLPVWSAIDQVTIAKPSPRHELLQPGYCSSTRFPEDSVFALGRMVEQPDGSYRSENVVKAWRVDIKRERMAAIPVDGLLCALDPAD
;
A
#
# COMPACT_ATOMS: atom_id res chain seq x y z
N MET A 1 -12.23 3.88 13.86
CA MET A 1 -11.52 4.31 12.64
C MET A 1 -10.04 4.27 12.97
N GLU A 2 -9.28 3.47 12.25
CA GLU A 2 -7.83 3.33 12.41
C GLU A 2 -7.16 4.02 11.22
N VAL A 3 -6.08 4.76 11.49
CA VAL A 3 -5.29 5.46 10.47
C VAL A 3 -3.85 4.98 10.57
N SER A 4 -3.32 4.43 9.48
CA SER A 4 -1.91 4.05 9.34
C SER A 4 -1.29 4.78 8.14
N GLY A 5 0.02 5.00 8.16
CA GLY A 5 0.71 5.72 7.10
C GLY A 5 2.02 5.04 6.71
N THR A 6 2.31 5.00 5.41
CA THR A 6 3.56 4.47 4.86
C THR A 6 4.24 5.54 4.02
N ALA A 7 5.52 5.82 4.30
CA ALA A 7 6.34 6.65 3.43
C ALA A 7 6.65 5.88 2.14
N LEU A 8 6.53 6.54 1.00
CA LEU A 8 6.79 5.95 -0.30
C LEU A 8 8.12 6.48 -0.84
N THR A 9 8.89 5.62 -1.51
CA THR A 9 10.11 6.04 -2.19
C THR A 9 9.75 6.94 -3.38
N GLY A 10 10.13 8.22 -3.28
CA GLY A 10 9.96 9.20 -4.35
C GLY A 10 11.16 9.27 -5.28
N MET A 11 11.02 10.02 -6.38
CA MET A 11 12.15 10.36 -7.24
C MET A 11 13.16 11.23 -6.48
N ALA A 12 14.45 10.96 -6.64
CA ALA A 12 15.51 11.78 -6.04
C ALA A 12 15.35 13.26 -6.42
N GLY A 13 15.33 14.15 -5.42
CA GLY A 13 15.10 15.59 -5.62
C GLY A 13 13.64 16.00 -5.90
N GLY A 14 12.71 15.04 -5.97
CA GLY A 14 11.28 15.28 -6.09
C GLY A 14 10.56 15.46 -4.74
N PRO A 15 9.24 15.70 -4.75
CA PRO A 15 8.45 15.75 -3.53
C PRO A 15 8.39 14.38 -2.85
N ALA A 16 8.21 14.38 -1.53
CA ALA A 16 7.94 13.17 -0.78
C ALA A 16 6.49 12.72 -0.98
N TYR A 17 6.27 11.41 -0.96
CA TYR A 17 4.95 10.79 -1.09
C TYR A 17 4.67 9.88 0.11
N SER A 18 3.39 9.78 0.47
CA SER A 18 2.92 8.85 1.49
C SER A 18 1.60 8.23 1.06
N ALA A 19 1.29 7.07 1.61
CA ALA A 19 -0.06 6.52 1.56
C ALA A 19 -0.64 6.45 2.97
N ALA A 20 -1.88 6.90 3.13
CA ALA A 20 -2.64 6.78 4.36
C ALA A 20 -3.78 5.78 4.18
N GLU A 21 -3.92 4.85 5.11
CA GLU A 21 -5.02 3.89 5.15
C GLU A 21 -6.05 4.32 6.18
N LEU A 22 -7.32 4.38 5.81
CA LEU A 22 -8.45 4.60 6.70
C LEU A 22 -9.34 3.35 6.70
N LYS A 23 -9.36 2.62 7.82
CA LYS A 23 -10.16 1.39 7.96
C LYS A 23 -11.56 1.69 8.51
N CYS A 24 -12.59 1.19 7.81
CA CYS A 24 -14.01 1.30 8.18
C CYS A 24 -14.72 -0.06 7.98
N GLY A 25 -14.52 -0.99 8.92
CA GLY A 25 -15.11 -2.33 8.87
C GLY A 25 -14.62 -3.12 7.64
N THR A 26 -15.53 -3.52 6.76
CA THR A 26 -15.21 -4.25 5.52
C THR A 26 -14.76 -3.34 4.37
N LYS A 27 -14.69 -2.03 4.58
CA LYS A 27 -14.15 -1.08 3.61
C LYS A 27 -12.87 -0.46 4.15
N LEU A 28 -11.92 -0.21 3.26
CA LEU A 28 -10.74 0.58 3.53
C LEU A 28 -10.58 1.64 2.44
N LEU A 29 -10.16 2.83 2.82
CA LEU A 29 -9.80 3.90 1.92
C LEU A 29 -8.29 4.04 1.95
N LEU A 30 -7.64 3.88 0.81
CA LEU A 30 -6.22 4.17 0.65
C LEU A 30 -6.10 5.53 -0.03
N VAL A 31 -5.35 6.44 0.59
CA VAL A 31 -5.17 7.82 0.11
C VAL A 31 -3.72 8.03 -0.21
N LEU A 32 -3.42 8.33 -1.47
CA LEU A 32 -2.10 8.75 -1.90
C LEU A 32 -1.95 10.25 -1.64
N GLN A 33 -0.85 10.62 -0.99
CA GLN A 33 -0.58 11.98 -0.58
C GLN A 33 0.79 12.42 -1.07
N ARG A 34 0.90 13.70 -1.37
CA ARG A 34 2.14 14.38 -1.72
C ARG A 34 2.44 15.46 -0.69
N GLN A 35 3.69 15.58 -0.29
CA GLN A 35 4.13 16.70 0.52
C GLN A 35 4.15 17.97 -0.35
N THR A 36 3.31 18.95 -0.03
CA THR A 36 3.17 20.21 -0.77
C THR A 36 3.85 21.38 -0.06
N GLY A 37 4.27 21.19 1.18
CA GLY A 37 4.98 22.21 1.92
C GLY A 37 5.36 21.76 3.33
N ARG A 38 5.65 22.75 4.17
CA ARG A 38 5.93 22.58 5.59
C ARG A 38 5.28 23.70 6.39
N ASN A 39 4.78 23.37 7.58
CA ASN A 39 4.40 24.32 8.60
C ASN A 39 5.37 24.16 9.78
N GLY A 40 6.40 25.00 9.83
CA GLY A 40 7.56 24.78 10.70
C GLY A 40 8.27 23.47 10.35
N ASN A 41 8.39 22.56 11.32
CA ASN A 41 8.99 21.24 11.12
C ASN A 41 7.98 20.18 10.64
N LEU A 42 6.68 20.50 10.58
CA LEU A 42 5.65 19.55 10.20
C LEU A 42 5.45 19.54 8.68
N PRO A 43 5.54 18.39 8.01
CA PRO A 43 5.21 18.29 6.59
C PRO A 43 3.70 18.55 6.37
N VAL A 44 3.39 19.34 5.35
CA VAL A 44 2.02 19.56 4.89
C VAL A 44 1.77 18.63 3.71
N TRP A 45 0.74 17.79 3.85
CA TRP A 45 0.36 16.78 2.88
C TRP A 45 -0.93 17.17 2.17
N SER A 46 -0.98 16.94 0.87
CA SER A 46 -2.20 17.05 0.07
C SER A 46 -2.55 15.70 -0.52
N ALA A 47 -3.81 15.29 -0.40
CA ALA A 47 -4.32 14.12 -1.09
C ALA A 47 -4.29 14.38 -2.61
N ILE A 48 -3.76 13.43 -3.36
CA ILE A 48 -3.64 13.52 -4.83
C ILE A 48 -4.43 12.42 -5.53
N ASP A 49 -4.63 11.27 -4.88
CA ASP A 49 -5.50 10.21 -5.37
C ASP A 49 -6.03 9.37 -4.20
N GLN A 50 -7.13 8.64 -4.42
CA GLN A 50 -7.68 7.74 -3.43
C GLN A 50 -8.39 6.55 -4.07
N VAL A 51 -8.32 5.39 -3.42
CA VAL A 51 -9.06 4.19 -3.83
C VAL A 51 -9.87 3.64 -2.67
N THR A 52 -11.16 3.42 -2.91
CA THR A 52 -12.04 2.72 -1.98
C THR A 52 -11.98 1.22 -2.27
N ILE A 53 -11.62 0.44 -1.26
CA ILE A 53 -11.41 -0.99 -1.37
C ILE A 53 -12.41 -1.69 -0.45
N ALA A 54 -13.23 -2.56 -1.06
CA ALA A 54 -14.09 -3.47 -0.31
C ALA A 54 -13.34 -4.79 -0.08
N LYS A 55 -13.20 -5.18 1.19
CA LYS A 55 -12.63 -6.45 1.63
C LYS A 55 -13.63 -7.58 1.31
N PRO A 56 -13.21 -8.64 0.58
CA PRO A 56 -14.08 -9.80 0.35
C PRO A 56 -14.45 -10.54 1.65
N SER A 57 -13.59 -10.48 2.66
CA SER A 57 -13.86 -11.02 3.99
C SER A 57 -13.07 -10.28 5.07
N PRO A 58 -13.43 -10.41 6.36
CA PRO A 58 -12.70 -9.78 7.46
C PRO A 58 -11.24 -10.23 7.60
N ARG A 59 -10.85 -11.36 6.97
CA ARG A 59 -9.48 -11.87 6.99
C ARG A 59 -8.60 -11.26 5.88
N HIS A 60 -9.17 -10.47 4.98
CA HIS A 60 -8.40 -9.76 3.96
C HIS A 60 -7.85 -8.46 4.55
N GLU A 61 -6.55 -8.28 4.42
CA GLU A 61 -5.82 -7.09 4.87
C GLU A 61 -5.06 -6.45 3.72
N LEU A 62 -4.82 -5.14 3.85
CA LEU A 62 -3.99 -4.40 2.91
C LEU A 62 -2.52 -4.69 3.21
N LEU A 63 -1.82 -5.20 2.22
CA LEU A 63 -0.39 -5.45 2.21
C LEU A 63 0.31 -4.18 1.72
N GLN A 64 1.27 -3.69 2.50
CA GLN A 64 2.01 -2.45 2.21
C GLN A 64 3.19 -2.69 1.25
N PRO A 65 3.76 -1.64 0.62
CA PRO A 65 4.84 -1.74 -0.37
C PRO A 65 6.13 -2.44 0.08
N GLY A 66 6.40 -2.54 1.38
CA GLY A 66 7.52 -3.33 1.89
C GLY A 66 7.31 -4.84 1.78
N TYR A 67 6.06 -5.28 1.62
CA TYR A 67 5.66 -6.69 1.66
C TYR A 67 5.26 -7.24 0.30
N CYS A 68 5.20 -6.41 -0.73
CA CYS A 68 4.74 -6.81 -2.06
C CYS A 68 5.62 -6.21 -3.15
N SER A 69 6.00 -7.06 -4.10
CA SER A 69 6.70 -6.65 -5.32
C SER A 69 5.95 -7.15 -6.55
N SER A 70 6.12 -6.44 -7.67
CA SER A 70 5.59 -6.83 -8.97
C SER A 70 6.71 -7.11 -9.96
N THR A 71 6.68 -8.29 -10.57
CA THR A 71 7.60 -8.63 -11.67
C THR A 71 7.41 -7.74 -12.91
N ARG A 72 6.22 -7.16 -13.09
CA ARG A 72 5.91 -6.27 -14.22
C ARG A 72 6.27 -4.81 -13.96
N PHE A 73 6.31 -4.42 -12.68
CA PHE A 73 6.58 -3.06 -12.21
C PHE A 73 7.58 -3.12 -11.04
N PRO A 74 8.82 -3.56 -11.27
CA PRO A 74 9.78 -3.85 -10.21
C PRO A 74 10.19 -2.62 -9.39
N GLU A 75 10.11 -1.44 -9.99
CA GLU A 75 10.50 -0.17 -9.36
C GLU A 75 9.36 0.55 -8.65
N ASP A 76 8.11 0.10 -8.85
CA ASP A 76 6.94 0.79 -8.29
C ASP A 76 6.58 0.20 -6.92
N SER A 77 6.19 1.06 -5.98
CA SER A 77 5.59 0.64 -4.72
C SER A 77 4.25 -0.04 -4.97
N VAL A 78 4.03 -1.23 -4.41
CA VAL A 78 2.82 -2.04 -4.64
C VAL A 78 2.03 -2.24 -3.35
N PHE A 79 0.76 -1.89 -3.39
CA PHE A 79 -0.23 -2.31 -2.41
C PHE A 79 -0.99 -3.51 -2.95
N ALA A 80 -1.34 -4.45 -2.09
CA ALA A 80 -2.18 -5.58 -2.46
C ALA A 80 -3.19 -5.91 -1.37
N LEU A 81 -4.29 -6.58 -1.74
CA LEU A 81 -5.28 -7.08 -0.81
C LEU A 81 -5.21 -8.60 -0.83
N GLY A 82 -4.84 -9.19 0.30
CA GLY A 82 -4.71 -10.63 0.44
C GLY A 82 -5.14 -11.09 1.82
N ARG A 83 -5.23 -12.41 2.01
CA ARG A 83 -5.56 -13.02 3.29
C ARG A 83 -4.29 -13.33 4.07
N MET A 84 -4.28 -12.95 5.33
CA MET A 84 -3.21 -13.32 6.25
C MET A 84 -3.36 -14.77 6.69
N VAL A 85 -2.29 -15.55 6.54
CA VAL A 85 -2.23 -16.96 6.93
C VAL A 85 -0.94 -17.21 7.70
N GLU A 86 -1.09 -17.62 8.96
CA GLU A 86 0.00 -18.10 9.79
C GLU A 86 0.56 -19.40 9.19
N GLN A 87 1.87 -19.45 9.06
CA GLN A 87 2.62 -20.58 8.54
C GLN A 87 3.02 -21.52 9.69
N PRO A 88 3.38 -22.80 9.40
CA PRO A 88 3.78 -23.75 10.44
C PRO A 88 4.98 -23.31 11.29
N ASP A 89 5.84 -22.43 10.76
CA ASP A 89 6.99 -21.86 11.44
C ASP A 89 6.66 -20.60 12.26
N GLY A 90 5.38 -20.21 12.35
CA GLY A 90 4.91 -19.02 13.05
C GLY A 90 5.04 -17.71 12.25
N SER A 91 5.63 -17.75 11.05
CA SER A 91 5.63 -16.60 10.15
C SER A 91 4.24 -16.35 9.56
N TYR A 92 4.01 -15.17 8.99
CA TYR A 92 2.76 -14.88 8.30
C TYR A 92 3.02 -14.64 6.82
N ARG A 93 2.29 -15.36 5.97
CA ARG A 93 2.28 -15.14 4.53
C ARG A 93 0.92 -14.62 4.10
N SER A 94 0.93 -13.75 3.08
CA SER A 94 -0.31 -13.44 2.39
C SER A 94 -0.60 -14.48 1.32
N GLU A 95 -1.78 -15.08 1.43
CA GLU A 95 -2.35 -15.96 0.41
C GLU A 95 -3.58 -15.31 -0.22
N ASN A 96 -4.03 -15.83 -1.36
CA ASN A 96 -5.23 -15.37 -2.04
C ASN A 96 -5.23 -13.84 -2.26
N VAL A 97 -4.18 -13.33 -2.88
CA VAL A 97 -4.11 -11.93 -3.30
C VAL A 97 -5.15 -11.72 -4.39
N VAL A 98 -6.16 -10.89 -4.10
CA VAL A 98 -7.34 -10.70 -4.97
C VAL A 98 -7.34 -9.39 -5.74
N LYS A 99 -6.60 -8.39 -5.25
CA LYS A 99 -6.49 -7.06 -5.87
C LYS A 99 -5.13 -6.45 -5.57
N ALA A 100 -4.65 -5.60 -6.46
CA ALA A 100 -3.43 -4.86 -6.24
C ALA A 100 -3.42 -3.53 -6.98
N TRP A 101 -2.59 -2.61 -6.47
CA TRP A 101 -2.38 -1.28 -6.99
C TRP A 101 -0.90 -0.96 -6.94
N ARG A 102 -0.37 -0.42 -8.04
CA ARG A 102 0.93 0.25 -8.03
C ARG A 102 0.76 1.74 -7.78
N VAL A 103 1.73 2.35 -7.13
CA VAL A 103 1.85 3.81 -7.06
C VAL A 103 2.59 4.29 -8.31
N ASP A 104 1.86 4.88 -9.27
CA ASP A 104 2.43 5.50 -10.46
C ASP A 104 2.78 6.95 -10.11
N ILE A 105 3.95 7.16 -9.50
CA ILE A 105 4.41 8.48 -9.01
C ILE A 105 4.45 9.50 -10.15
N LYS A 106 4.83 9.08 -11.36
CA LYS A 106 4.89 9.97 -12.54
C LYS A 106 3.52 10.54 -12.92
N ARG A 107 2.45 9.81 -12.64
CA ARG A 107 1.06 10.24 -12.88
C ARG A 107 0.31 10.59 -11.60
N GLU A 108 1.00 10.58 -10.46
CA GLU A 108 0.43 10.90 -9.14
C GLU A 108 -0.85 10.13 -8.82
N ARG A 109 -0.88 8.83 -9.13
CA ARG A 109 -2.09 7.99 -8.97
C ARG A 109 -1.79 6.57 -8.50
N MET A 110 -2.79 5.93 -7.92
CA MET A 110 -2.81 4.50 -7.67
C MET A 110 -3.48 3.79 -8.85
N ALA A 111 -2.69 3.02 -9.60
CA ALA A 111 -3.19 2.27 -10.73
C ALA A 111 -3.43 0.81 -10.33
N ALA A 112 -4.65 0.31 -10.53
CA ALA A 112 -4.93 -1.11 -10.40
C ALA A 112 -4.04 -1.92 -11.35
N ILE A 113 -3.49 -3.03 -10.86
CA ILE A 113 -2.64 -3.95 -11.63
C ILE A 113 -3.15 -5.39 -11.48
N PRO A 114 -2.85 -6.27 -12.46
CA PRO A 114 -3.11 -7.70 -12.31
C PRO A 114 -2.37 -8.27 -11.10
N VAL A 115 -2.99 -9.23 -10.42
CA VAL A 115 -2.36 -9.98 -9.32
C VAL A 115 -1.32 -10.98 -9.82
N ASP A 116 -1.40 -11.36 -11.09
CA ASP A 116 -0.45 -12.28 -11.73
C ASP A 116 0.97 -11.69 -11.75
N GLY A 117 1.89 -12.41 -11.12
CA GLY A 117 3.29 -11.99 -11.01
C GLY A 117 3.57 -11.06 -9.82
N LEU A 118 2.65 -10.98 -8.86
CA LEU A 118 2.91 -10.41 -7.54
C LEU A 118 3.54 -11.43 -6.60
N LEU A 119 4.56 -10.98 -5.89
CA LEU A 119 5.19 -11.73 -4.81
C LEU A 119 4.98 -10.94 -3.53
N CYS A 120 4.10 -11.45 -2.66
CA CYS A 120 3.79 -10.83 -1.39
C CYS A 120 4.15 -11.75 -0.21
N ALA A 121 4.90 -11.21 0.74
CA ALA A 121 5.28 -11.85 1.99
C ALA A 121 5.32 -10.78 3.08
N LEU A 122 4.87 -11.10 4.29
CA LEU A 122 5.33 -10.32 5.44
C LEU A 122 6.72 -10.84 5.78
N ASP A 123 7.66 -9.93 6.01
CA ASP A 123 9.02 -10.26 6.48
C ASP A 123 8.92 -11.31 7.62
N PRO A 124 9.80 -12.33 7.66
CA PRO A 124 9.77 -13.31 8.73
C PRO A 124 9.97 -12.56 10.06
N ALA A 125 9.25 -12.98 11.09
CA ALA A 125 9.27 -12.35 12.40
C ALA A 125 10.71 -12.03 12.89
N ASP A 126 10.89 -10.77 13.33
CA ASP A 126 12.01 -10.15 14.09
C ASP A 126 13.47 -10.43 13.67
#